data_AF-A0A6L9L4T6-F1
#
_entry.id   AF-A0A6L9L4T6-F1
#
_cell.length_a   1.000
_cell.length_b   1.000
_cell.length_c   1.000
_cell.angle_alpha   90.00
_cell.angle_beta   90.00
_cell.angle_gamma   90.00
#
_symmetry.space_group_name_H-M   'P 1'
#
loop_
_entity.id
_entity.type
_entity.pdbx_description
1 polymer ?
#
loop_
_entity_poly.entity_id
_entity_poly.type
_entity_poly.pdbx_seq_one_letter_code
_entity_poly.pdbx_strand_id
1 'polypeptide(L)'
;MKTYAESQGQKPFDWWKALKTPMDLIPMWKTLWDLSSDWVTDACGYQSNLITRDVEGRPKDPELEILGFDFSRAVGEAFQAATNHHQTKFGIAVQQAQAYLHEIEKRAEFLLNQLDHPTHD
;
A
#
# COMPACT_ATOMS: atom_id res chain seq x y z
N MET A 1 17.27 -7.07 7.26
CA MET A 1 16.13 -6.70 8.13
C MET A 1 14.87 -7.34 7.56
N LYS A 2 13.88 -7.73 8.38
CA LYS A 2 12.68 -8.47 7.92
C LYS A 2 11.43 -7.64 8.24
N THR A 3 10.60 -7.32 7.25
CA THR A 3 9.22 -6.79 7.39
C THR A 3 8.40 -7.54 8.43
N TYR A 4 7.28 -6.98 8.89
CA TYR A 4 6.35 -7.75 9.73
C TYR A 4 5.93 -9.05 9.01
N ALA A 5 5.60 -8.97 7.72
CA ALA A 5 5.36 -10.14 6.86
C ALA A 5 6.53 -11.13 6.87
N GLU A 6 7.78 -10.69 6.67
CA GLU A 6 8.97 -11.57 6.68
C GLU A 6 9.32 -12.10 8.08
N SER A 7 8.97 -11.37 9.15
CA SER A 7 9.08 -11.83 10.54
C SER A 7 8.10 -12.98 10.82
N GLN A 8 6.97 -13.00 10.09
CA GLN A 8 6.01 -14.10 10.04
C GLN A 8 6.34 -15.13 8.93
N GLY A 9 7.50 -15.02 8.26
CA GLY A 9 7.93 -15.93 7.20
C GLY A 9 7.25 -15.73 5.83
N GLN A 10 6.50 -14.64 5.66
CA GLN A 10 5.79 -14.29 4.44
C GLN A 10 6.63 -13.33 3.58
N LYS A 11 6.57 -13.47 2.24
CA LYS A 11 7.23 -12.53 1.33
C LYS A 11 6.44 -11.22 1.27
N PRO A 12 7.11 -10.06 1.13
CA PRO A 12 6.43 -8.78 0.89
C PRO A 12 5.52 -8.89 -0.34
N PHE A 13 4.32 -8.29 -0.28
CA PHE A 13 3.40 -8.27 -1.40
C PHE A 13 3.85 -7.24 -2.45
N ASP A 14 4.02 -7.68 -3.70
CA ASP A 14 4.46 -6.82 -4.80
C ASP A 14 3.27 -6.09 -5.43
N TRP A 15 2.94 -4.92 -4.87
CA TRP A 15 1.84 -4.07 -5.35
C TRP A 15 2.06 -3.56 -6.78
N TRP A 16 3.29 -3.23 -7.17
CA TRP A 16 3.59 -2.77 -8.54
C TRP A 16 3.28 -3.83 -9.58
N LYS A 17 3.56 -5.10 -9.28
CA LYS A 17 3.16 -6.23 -10.11
C LYS A 17 1.65 -6.47 -10.05
N ALA A 18 1.06 -6.41 -8.85
CA ALA A 18 -0.37 -6.62 -8.65
C ALA A 18 -1.24 -5.61 -9.42
N LEU A 19 -0.85 -4.32 -9.46
CA LEU A 19 -1.57 -3.28 -10.18
C LEU A 19 -1.52 -3.41 -11.71
N LYS A 20 -0.72 -4.35 -12.25
CA LYS A 20 -0.74 -4.72 -13.67
C LYS A 20 -1.77 -5.82 -14.00
N THR A 21 -2.56 -6.25 -13.01
CA THR A 21 -3.62 -7.24 -13.19
C THR A 21 -4.62 -6.76 -14.25
N PRO A 22 -4.89 -7.57 -15.30
CA PRO A 22 -5.92 -7.26 -16.28
C PRO A 22 -7.28 -6.96 -15.66
N MET A 23 -8.03 -6.04 -16.28
CA MET A 23 -9.33 -5.58 -15.78
C MET A 23 -10.38 -6.71 -15.71
N ASP A 24 -10.30 -7.68 -16.61
CA ASP A 24 -11.23 -8.80 -16.72
C ASP A 24 -11.03 -9.86 -15.63
N LEU A 25 -9.93 -9.81 -14.88
CA LEU A 25 -9.68 -10.69 -13.73
C LEU A 25 -10.35 -10.16 -12.45
N ILE A 26 -11.68 -10.03 -12.48
CA ILE A 26 -12.49 -9.51 -11.36
C ILE A 26 -12.19 -10.21 -10.01
N PRO A 27 -12.07 -11.56 -9.92
CA PRO A 27 -11.74 -12.22 -8.64
C PRO A 27 -10.38 -11.80 -8.08
N MET A 28 -9.42 -11.47 -8.95
CA MET A 28 -8.12 -10.97 -8.53
C MET A 28 -8.26 -9.55 -7.98
N TRP A 29 -9.01 -8.67 -8.64
CA TRP A 29 -9.27 -7.31 -8.15
C TRP A 29 -10.01 -7.29 -6.81
N LYS A 30 -10.93 -8.22 -6.56
CA LYS A 30 -11.52 -8.40 -5.23
C LYS A 30 -10.45 -8.74 -4.19
N THR A 31 -9.59 -9.72 -4.49
CA THR A 31 -8.48 -10.11 -3.61
C THR A 31 -7.55 -8.93 -3.34
N LEU A 32 -7.23 -8.12 -4.36
CA LEU A 32 -6.41 -6.93 -4.19
C LEU A 32 -7.07 -5.88 -3.30
N TRP A 33 -8.38 -5.69 -3.41
CA TRP A 33 -9.12 -4.77 -2.54
C TRP A 33 -9.15 -5.26 -1.08
N ASP A 34 -9.45 -6.55 -0.86
CA ASP A 34 -9.42 -7.16 0.47
C ASP A 34 -8.01 -7.01 1.10
N LEU A 35 -6.97 -7.31 0.32
CA LEU A 35 -5.58 -7.13 0.74
C LEU A 35 -5.24 -5.66 1.01
N SER A 36 -5.71 -4.71 0.19
CA SER A 36 -5.39 -3.29 0.38
C SER A 36 -6.08 -2.70 1.60
N SER A 37 -7.28 -3.18 1.94
CA SER A 37 -7.96 -2.77 3.19
C SER A 37 -7.21 -3.25 4.42
N ASP A 38 -6.67 -4.46 4.37
CA ASP A 38 -5.80 -4.98 5.43
C ASP A 38 -4.45 -4.25 5.43
N TRP A 39 -3.95 -3.85 4.24
CA TRP A 39 -2.67 -3.18 4.02
C TRP A 39 -2.63 -1.71 4.49
N VAL A 40 -3.75 -1.10 4.87
CA VAL A 40 -3.71 0.17 5.64
C VAL A 40 -2.86 0.00 6.91
N THR A 41 -2.83 -1.22 7.46
CA THR A 41 -1.97 -1.61 8.58
C THR A 41 -0.55 -2.00 8.16
N ASP A 42 -0.18 -2.00 6.89
CA ASP A 42 1.15 -2.43 6.41
C ASP A 42 1.73 -1.47 5.35
N ALA A 43 1.20 -0.24 5.26
CA ALA A 43 1.48 0.85 4.31
C ALA A 43 2.94 1.35 4.31
N CYS A 44 3.90 0.44 4.15
CA CYS A 44 5.34 0.65 4.24
C CYS A 44 6.10 -0.18 3.22
N GLY A 45 5.38 -0.94 2.36
CA GLY A 45 6.00 -1.87 1.42
C GLY A 45 6.94 -2.86 2.10
N TYR A 46 8.19 -2.92 1.65
CA TYR A 46 9.22 -3.86 2.10
C TYR A 46 9.93 -3.46 3.41
N GLN A 47 9.49 -2.42 4.12
CA GLN A 47 10.20 -1.87 5.31
C GLN A 47 9.29 -1.71 6.54
N SER A 48 8.19 -2.45 6.57
CA SER A 48 7.14 -2.38 7.60
C SER A 48 7.55 -2.67 9.04
N ASN A 49 8.74 -3.24 9.25
CA ASN A 49 9.29 -3.51 10.58
C ASN A 49 10.15 -2.37 11.15
N LEU A 50 10.53 -1.40 10.31
CA LEU A 50 11.35 -0.26 10.69
C LEU A 50 10.49 0.96 11.06
N ILE A 51 9.32 1.09 10.45
CA ILE A 51 8.40 2.18 10.70
C ILE A 51 7.62 1.90 11.99
N THR A 52 7.58 2.90 12.89
CA THR A 52 6.93 2.76 14.19
C THR A 52 5.41 2.66 14.03
N ARG A 53 4.78 1.76 14.78
CA ARG A 53 3.33 1.48 14.71
C ARG A 53 2.63 1.70 16.03
N ASP A 54 1.31 1.90 15.97
CA ASP A 54 0.44 1.88 17.14
C ASP A 54 0.06 0.44 17.54
N VAL A 55 -0.76 0.30 18.59
CA VAL A 55 -1.21 -1.00 19.11
C VAL A 55 -2.16 -1.73 18.16
N GLU A 56 -2.71 -1.03 17.17
CA GLU A 56 -3.60 -1.58 16.14
C GLU A 56 -2.84 -1.90 14.84
N GLY A 57 -1.51 -1.72 14.83
CA GLY A 57 -0.65 -2.00 13.69
C GLY A 57 -0.55 -0.86 12.67
N ARG A 58 -1.21 0.27 12.90
CA ARG A 58 -1.19 1.42 11.97
C ARG A 58 0.15 2.16 12.05
N PRO A 59 0.64 2.76 10.95
CA PRO A 59 1.79 3.66 11.03
C PRO A 59 1.52 4.80 12.03
N LYS A 60 2.48 5.10 12.90
CA LYS A 60 2.39 6.31 13.76
C LYS A 60 2.54 7.60 12.95
N ASP A 61 3.12 7.51 11.77
CA ASP A 61 3.21 8.63 10.85
C ASP A 61 1.84 8.88 10.20
N PRO A 62 1.17 10.01 10.50
CA PRO A 62 -0.20 10.25 10.03
C PRO A 62 -0.27 10.43 8.51
N GLU A 63 0.81 10.90 7.88
CA GLU A 63 0.89 11.03 6.42
C GLU A 63 0.91 9.65 5.76
N LEU A 64 1.71 8.72 6.28
CA LEU A 64 1.73 7.33 5.81
C LEU A 64 0.39 6.61 6.00
N GLU A 65 -0.30 6.86 7.13
CA GLU A 65 -1.65 6.34 7.38
C GLU A 65 -2.65 6.84 6.32
N ILE A 66 -2.69 8.16 6.07
CA ILE A 66 -3.58 8.77 5.07
C ILE A 66 -3.29 8.20 3.67
N LEU A 67 -2.03 8.11 3.28
CA LEU A 67 -1.62 7.56 1.99
C LEU A 67 -2.05 6.09 1.83
N GLY A 68 -1.94 5.29 2.90
CA GLY A 68 -2.43 3.90 2.92
C GLY A 68 -3.94 3.79 2.71
N PHE A 69 -4.73 4.65 3.36
CA PHE A 69 -6.18 4.71 3.16
C PHE A 69 -6.54 5.11 1.72
N ASP A 70 -5.87 6.14 1.20
CA ASP A 70 -6.10 6.64 -0.16
C ASP A 70 -5.73 5.60 -1.23
N PHE A 71 -4.63 4.89 -1.03
CA PHE A 71 -4.25 3.75 -1.85
C PHE A 71 -5.33 2.66 -1.86
N SER A 72 -5.80 2.25 -0.69
CA SER A 72 -6.82 1.20 -0.56
C SER A 72 -8.14 1.60 -1.22
N ARG A 73 -8.53 2.87 -1.08
CA ARG A 73 -9.68 3.44 -1.78
C ARG A 73 -9.55 3.34 -3.29
N ALA A 74 -8.39 3.72 -3.85
CA ALA A 74 -8.15 3.65 -5.29
C ALA A 74 -8.20 2.21 -5.83
N VAL A 75 -7.68 1.22 -5.09
CA VAL A 75 -7.82 -0.20 -5.44
C VAL A 75 -9.29 -0.64 -5.43
N GLY A 76 -10.06 -0.20 -4.45
CA GLY A 76 -11.51 -0.45 -4.39
C GLY A 76 -12.27 0.17 -5.57
N GLU A 77 -11.92 1.39 -5.98
CA GLU A 77 -12.47 2.05 -7.16
C GLU A 77 -12.13 1.29 -8.46
N ALA A 78 -10.90 0.76 -8.57
CA ALA A 78 -10.51 -0.10 -9.68
C ALA A 78 -11.34 -1.39 -9.73
N PHE A 79 -11.56 -2.05 -8.58
CA PHE A 79 -12.42 -3.23 -8.49
C PHE A 79 -13.87 -2.93 -8.90
N GLN A 80 -14.45 -1.82 -8.42
CA GLN A 80 -15.79 -1.40 -8.81
C GLN A 80 -15.88 -1.09 -10.31
N ALA A 81 -14.88 -0.40 -10.86
CA ALA A 81 -14.85 -0.10 -12.30
C ALA A 81 -14.69 -1.36 -13.14
N ALA A 82 -13.88 -2.33 -12.71
CA ALA A 82 -13.74 -3.65 -13.34
C ALA A 82 -15.07 -4.41 -13.37
N THR A 83 -15.76 -4.48 -12.22
CA THR A 83 -17.07 -5.14 -12.08
C THR A 83 -18.14 -4.50 -12.99
N ASN A 84 -18.08 -3.18 -13.15
CA ASN A 84 -19.01 -2.42 -14.00
C ASN A 84 -18.55 -2.31 -15.47
N HIS A 85 -17.48 -2.99 -15.88
CA HIS A 85 -16.88 -2.90 -17.22
C HIS A 85 -16.57 -1.46 -17.69
N HIS A 86 -16.26 -0.56 -16.76
CA HIS A 86 -16.03 0.85 -17.04
C HIS A 86 -14.53 1.17 -17.23
N GLN A 87 -14.01 0.90 -18.42
CA GLN A 87 -12.56 0.90 -18.70
C GLN A 87 -11.83 2.22 -18.38
N THR A 88 -12.43 3.38 -18.68
CA THR A 88 -11.80 4.68 -18.36
C THR A 88 -11.63 4.89 -16.86
N LYS A 89 -12.65 4.57 -16.05
CA LYS A 89 -12.59 4.69 -14.59
C LYS A 89 -11.59 3.71 -14.01
N PHE A 90 -11.53 2.50 -14.54
CA PHE A 90 -10.53 1.52 -14.16
C PHE A 90 -9.11 2.05 -14.37
N GLY A 91 -8.81 2.58 -15.55
CA GLY A 91 -7.49 3.17 -15.84
C GLY A 91 -7.11 4.30 -14.90
N ILE A 92 -8.05 5.21 -14.59
CA ILE A 92 -7.82 6.32 -13.65
C ILE A 92 -7.53 5.80 -12.24
N ALA A 93 -8.36 4.87 -11.74
CA ALA A 93 -8.20 4.30 -10.40
C ALA A 93 -6.87 3.55 -10.24
N VAL A 94 -6.44 2.80 -11.27
CA VAL A 94 -5.12 2.13 -11.27
C VAL A 94 -3.98 3.15 -11.25
N GLN A 95 -4.07 4.24 -12.03
CA GLN A 95 -3.06 5.30 -12.02
C GLN A 95 -2.98 6.01 -10.67
N GLN A 96 -4.13 6.26 -10.02
CA GLN A 96 -4.18 6.84 -8.68
C GLN A 96 -3.54 5.90 -7.65
N ALA A 97 -3.87 4.60 -7.68
CA ALA A 97 -3.25 3.61 -6.81
C ALA A 97 -1.72 3.57 -6.99
N GLN A 98 -1.23 3.65 -8.23
CA GLN A 98 0.22 3.72 -8.50
C GLN A 98 0.86 5.00 -7.94
N ALA A 99 0.19 6.15 -8.07
CA ALA A 99 0.68 7.41 -7.52
C ALA A 99 0.78 7.36 -5.99
N TYR A 100 -0.25 6.84 -5.31
CA TYR A 100 -0.22 6.68 -3.86
C TYR A 100 0.86 5.69 -3.41
N LEU A 101 1.02 4.57 -4.13
CA LEU A 101 2.08 3.61 -3.85
C LEU A 101 3.48 4.26 -3.90
N HIS A 102 3.71 5.13 -4.89
CA HIS A 102 4.96 5.86 -5.02
C HIS A 102 5.21 6.83 -3.84
N GLU A 103 4.19 7.60 -3.43
CA GLU A 103 4.32 8.50 -2.29
C GLU A 103 4.49 7.74 -0.96
N ILE A 104 3.87 6.57 -0.80
CA ILE A 104 4.10 5.67 0.35
C ILE A 104 5.57 5.25 0.41
N GLU A 105 6.14 4.80 -0.72
CA GLU A 105 7.55 4.38 -0.79
C GLU A 105 8.50 5.54 -0.43
N LYS A 106 8.22 6.75 -0.95
CA LYS A 106 9.00 7.95 -0.66
C LYS A 106 8.89 8.39 0.80
N ARG A 107 7.69 8.38 1.38
CA ARG A 107 7.47 8.74 2.79
C ARG A 107 8.12 7.72 3.72
N ALA A 108 8.01 6.43 3.38
CA ALA A 108 8.70 5.36 4.09
C ALA A 108 10.22 5.60 4.07
N GLU A 109 10.83 5.83 2.90
CA GLU A 109 12.27 6.10 2.78
C GLU A 109 12.71 7.32 3.60
N PHE A 110 11.93 8.41 3.59
CA PHE A 110 12.20 9.59 4.40
C PHE A 110 12.26 9.27 5.91
N LEU A 111 11.27 8.53 6.42
CA LEU A 111 11.21 8.14 7.84
C LEU A 111 12.41 7.27 8.23
N LEU A 112 12.88 6.40 7.34
CA LEU A 112 14.03 5.55 7.60
C LEU A 112 15.34 6.31 7.66
N ASN A 113 15.52 7.27 6.75
CA ASN A 113 16.71 8.13 6.75
C ASN A 113 16.79 9.00 8.01
N GLN A 114 15.65 9.35 8.64
CA GLN A 114 15.64 10.01 9.94
C GLN A 114 16.05 9.09 11.10
N LEU A 115 15.80 7.77 10.99
CA LEU A 115 16.20 6.79 12.01
C LEU A 115 17.71 6.51 11.97
N ASP A 116 18.33 6.54 10.79
CA ASP A 116 19.79 6.33 10.61
C ASP A 116 20.63 7.58 10.96
N HIS A 117 19.99 8.75 11.03
CA HIS A 117 20.59 10.01 11.46
C HIS A 117 19.75 10.68 12.56
N PRO A 118 19.74 10.15 13.79
CA PRO A 118 19.09 10.84 14.90
C PRO A 118 19.79 12.18 15.08
N THR A 119 19.12 13.26 14.70
CA THR A 119 19.55 14.61 15.06
C THR A 119 19.53 14.67 16.58
N HIS A 120 20.73 14.64 17.17
CA HIS A 120 20.96 14.95 18.57
C HIS A 120 20.69 16.45 18.75
N ASP A 121 19.45 16.80 19.05
CA ASP A 121 19.11 18.06 19.71
C ASP A 121 18.98 17.83 21.23
#